data_AF-A0A8H7W3I5-F1
#
_entry.id   AF-A0A8H7W3I5-F1
#
_cell.length_a   1.000
_cell.length_b   1.000
_cell.length_c   1.000
_cell.angle_alpha   90.00
_cell.angle_beta   90.00
_cell.angle_gamma   90.00
#
_symmetry.space_group_name_H-M   'P 1'
#
loop_
_entity.id
_entity.type
_entity.pdbx_description
1 polymer ?
#
loop_
_entity_poly.entity_id
_entity_poly.type
_entity_poly.pdbx_seq_one_letter_code
_entity_poly.pdbx_strand_id
1 'polypeptide(L)'
;MVRYAATPANPSKAAKSRGSYLRVHFKNTHEVAVAVKGLKLSKAFTYLNNVTEHKQIIPFRKFNGGVGRHAQAKEFGTTQGRWPVKSVKFVTDLLKNAESNAEAKGLNVEELYISSIVVNQAPKHRRRTYRAHGRINPFMCSPSHIEVVLTEKDEVVPRADDKKVVKLNARQLARNARLARA
;
A
#
# COMPACT_ATOMS: atom_id res chain seq x y z
N MET A 1 17.56 14.23 1.24
CA MET A 1 16.20 14.16 0.67
C MET A 1 15.65 12.74 0.85
N VAL A 2 14.46 12.59 1.45
CA VAL A 2 13.87 11.27 1.73
C VAL A 2 13.27 10.69 0.45
N ARG A 3 13.78 9.53 0.01
CA ARG A 3 13.26 8.81 -1.15
C ARG A 3 12.17 7.82 -0.73
N TYR A 4 11.12 7.74 -1.54
CA TYR A 4 10.02 6.80 -1.38
C TYR A 4 10.12 5.73 -2.46
N ALA A 5 9.65 4.52 -2.17
CA ALA A 5 9.66 3.43 -3.15
C ALA A 5 8.72 3.69 -4.33
N ALA A 6 7.56 4.33 -4.08
CA ALA A 6 6.59 4.68 -5.11
C ALA A 6 6.48 6.20 -5.26
N THR A 7 6.45 6.66 -6.50
CA THR A 7 6.20 8.05 -6.85
C THR A 7 4.74 8.22 -7.27
N PRO A 8 3.98 9.17 -6.70
CA PRO A 8 2.63 9.47 -7.17
C PRO A 8 2.70 10.00 -8.61
N ALA A 9 1.67 9.71 -9.41
CA ALA A 9 1.57 10.23 -10.78
C ALA A 9 1.58 11.76 -10.80
N ASN A 10 0.86 12.39 -9.87
CA ASN A 10 0.90 13.82 -9.65
C ASN A 10 1.36 14.14 -8.21
N PRO A 11 2.58 14.65 -8.01
CA PRO A 11 3.09 15.02 -6.69
C PRO A 11 2.34 16.15 -5.98
N SER A 12 1.67 17.05 -6.72
CA SER A 12 0.91 18.15 -6.11
C SER A 12 -0.36 17.63 -5.43
N LYS A 13 -1.04 16.67 -6.05
CA LYS A 13 -2.24 16.00 -5.52
C LYS A 13 -1.94 14.83 -4.57
N ALA A 14 -0.75 14.82 -3.96
CA ALA A 14 -0.31 13.71 -3.13
C ALA A 14 0.28 14.16 -1.80
N ALA A 15 -0.09 13.45 -0.73
CA ALA A 15 0.52 13.58 0.59
C ALA A 15 1.32 12.31 0.93
N LYS A 16 2.41 12.46 1.68
CA LYS A 16 3.31 11.35 2.02
C LYS A 16 3.56 11.33 3.52
N SER A 17 3.71 10.13 4.08
CA SER A 17 4.20 9.93 5.45
C SER A 17 5.14 8.73 5.50
N ARG A 18 6.07 8.73 6.46
CA ARG A 18 7.04 7.65 6.62
C ARG A 18 7.38 7.44 8.09
N GLY A 19 7.42 6.17 8.50
CA GLY A 19 7.99 5.75 9.78
C GLY A 19 9.19 4.83 9.52
N SER A 20 10.33 5.14 10.14
CA SER A 20 11.55 4.33 10.00
C SER A 20 11.94 3.68 11.32
N TYR A 21 12.55 2.49 11.24
CA TYR A 21 13.01 1.73 12.41
C TYR A 21 11.90 1.44 13.43
N LEU A 22 10.66 1.31 12.95
CA LEU A 22 9.51 1.05 13.82
C LEU A 22 9.63 -0.34 14.43
N ARG A 23 9.54 -0.42 15.76
CA ARG A 23 9.62 -1.69 16.50
C ARG A 23 8.29 -2.46 16.44
N VAL A 24 7.89 -2.83 15.23
CA VAL A 24 6.69 -3.59 14.92
C VAL A 24 7.03 -4.75 13.98
N HIS A 25 6.32 -5.86 14.09
CA HIS A 25 6.68 -7.09 13.39
C HIS A 25 6.39 -6.98 11.89
N PHE A 26 7.46 -6.93 11.09
CA PHE A 26 7.41 -6.75 9.64
C PHE A 26 6.31 -7.55 8.93
N LYS A 27 6.22 -8.87 9.18
CA LYS A 27 5.26 -9.74 8.47
C LYS A 27 3.81 -9.35 8.76
N ASN A 28 3.51 -8.95 9.99
CA ASN A 28 2.15 -8.58 10.37
C ASN A 28 1.79 -7.23 9.76
N THR A 29 2.73 -6.28 9.82
CA THR A 29 2.56 -4.94 9.24
C THR A 29 2.40 -5.00 7.72
N HIS A 30 3.10 -5.92 7.05
CA HIS A 30 2.94 -6.15 5.62
C HIS A 30 1.52 -6.60 5.27
N GLU A 31 0.94 -7.58 5.99
CA GLU A 31 -0.44 -8.01 5.73
C GLU A 31 -1.46 -6.88 6.00
N VAL A 32 -1.26 -6.07 7.06
CA VAL A 32 -2.11 -4.89 7.33
C VAL A 32 -2.02 -3.88 6.18
N ALA A 33 -0.81 -3.56 5.72
CA ALA A 33 -0.61 -2.62 4.64
C ALA A 33 -1.27 -3.09 3.33
N VAL A 34 -1.15 -4.37 3.00
CA VAL A 34 -1.80 -4.94 1.81
C VAL A 34 -3.33 -4.88 1.93
N ALA A 35 -3.88 -5.10 3.13
CA ALA A 35 -5.33 -5.07 3.35
C ALA A 35 -5.95 -3.67 3.18
N VAL A 36 -5.21 -2.60 3.51
CA VAL A 36 -5.71 -1.22 3.39
C VAL A 36 -5.36 -0.53 2.06
N LYS A 37 -4.47 -1.14 1.26
CA LYS A 37 -4.03 -0.55 -0.01
C LYS A 37 -5.22 -0.33 -0.96
N GLY A 38 -5.33 0.87 -1.52
CA GLY A 38 -6.38 1.24 -2.48
C GLY A 38 -7.72 1.62 -1.85
N LEU A 39 -7.88 1.53 -0.52
CA LEU A 39 -9.09 2.00 0.14
C LEU A 39 -9.12 3.53 0.19
N LYS A 40 -10.34 4.10 0.20
CA LYS A 40 -10.58 5.47 0.66
C LYS A 40 -10.11 5.62 2.11
N LEU A 41 -9.56 6.77 2.45
CA LEU A 41 -8.99 7.03 3.76
C LEU A 41 -10.00 6.82 4.90
N SER A 42 -11.22 7.35 4.75
CA SER A 42 -12.31 7.18 5.72
C SER A 42 -12.64 5.69 5.97
N LYS A 43 -12.80 4.91 4.89
CA LYS A 43 -13.04 3.47 4.97
C LYS A 43 -11.89 2.72 5.65
N ALA A 44 -10.65 3.12 5.39
CA ALA A 44 -9.48 2.52 6.03
C ALA A 44 -9.48 2.75 7.55
N PHE A 45 -9.84 3.96 8.02
CA PHE A 45 -9.95 4.21 9.46
C PHE A 45 -11.04 3.36 10.12
N THR A 46 -12.23 3.29 9.54
CA THR A 46 -13.31 2.44 10.06
C THR A 46 -12.88 0.97 10.11
N TYR A 47 -12.25 0.47 9.04
CA TYR A 47 -11.78 -0.91 8.97
C TYR A 47 -10.71 -1.21 10.04
N LEU A 48 -9.71 -0.34 10.20
CA LEU A 48 -8.64 -0.52 11.19
C LEU A 48 -9.16 -0.43 12.64
N ASN A 49 -10.14 0.43 12.90
CA ASN A 49 -10.82 0.49 14.21
C ASN A 49 -11.60 -0.80 14.48
N ASN A 50 -12.37 -1.30 13.50
CA ASN A 50 -13.09 -2.57 13.61
C ASN A 50 -12.14 -3.77 13.85
N VAL A 51 -10.95 -3.77 13.24
CA VAL A 51 -9.93 -4.79 13.48
C VAL A 51 -9.40 -4.71 14.91
N THR A 52 -9.21 -3.51 15.45
CA THR A 52 -8.78 -3.31 16.84
C THR A 52 -9.81 -3.86 17.83
N GLU A 53 -11.09 -3.68 17.52
CA GLU A 53 -12.23 -4.20 18.27
C GLU A 53 -12.58 -5.67 17.95
N HIS A 54 -11.80 -6.34 17.11
CA HIS A 54 -12.00 -7.72 16.67
C HIS A 54 -13.32 -7.99 15.92
N LYS A 55 -13.99 -6.94 15.41
CA LYS A 55 -15.20 -7.03 14.60
C LYS A 55 -14.92 -7.45 13.16
N GLN A 56 -13.76 -7.06 12.63
CA GLN A 56 -13.26 -7.47 11.31
C GLN A 56 -11.84 -8.01 11.43
N ILE A 57 -11.37 -8.77 10.45
CA ILE A 57 -10.07 -9.44 10.47
C ILE A 57 -9.14 -8.90 9.38
N ILE A 58 -7.83 -8.93 9.63
CA ILE A 58 -6.83 -8.73 8.58
C ILE A 58 -6.58 -10.09 7.92
N PRO A 59 -6.79 -10.24 6.59
CA PRO A 59 -6.47 -11.46 5.89
C PRO A 59 -4.95 -11.64 5.84
N PHE A 60 -4.46 -12.84 6.17
CA PHE A 60 -3.05 -13.18 6.05
C PHE A 60 -2.85 -13.99 4.78
N ARG A 61 -2.17 -13.43 3.78
CA ARG A 61 -2.00 -14.05 2.46
C ARG A 61 -0.59 -14.57 2.22
N LYS A 62 0.43 -13.73 2.43
CA LYS A 62 1.83 -14.10 2.15
C LYS A 62 2.49 -14.79 3.34
N PHE A 63 2.24 -14.29 4.55
CA PHE A 63 2.84 -14.77 5.78
C PHE A 63 1.85 -15.54 6.65
N ASN A 64 1.18 -16.55 6.09
CA ASN A 64 0.11 -17.31 6.71
C ASN A 64 0.53 -18.66 7.33
N GLY A 65 1.82 -18.97 7.37
CA GLY A 65 2.33 -20.22 7.98
C GLY A 65 1.95 -20.35 9.46
N GLY A 66 1.19 -21.38 9.81
CA GLY A 66 0.69 -21.61 11.17
C GLY A 66 -0.34 -20.59 11.66
N VAL A 67 -1.01 -19.87 10.74
CA VAL A 67 -2.12 -18.96 11.10
C VAL A 67 -3.41 -19.76 11.22
N GLY A 68 -4.16 -19.54 12.30
CA GLY A 68 -5.47 -20.14 12.53
C GLY A 68 -6.51 -19.69 11.51
N ARG A 69 -7.56 -20.49 11.34
CA ARG A 69 -8.69 -20.16 10.48
C ARG A 69 -9.76 -19.40 11.28
N HIS A 70 -10.48 -18.49 10.63
CA HIS A 70 -11.56 -17.75 11.27
C HIS A 70 -12.67 -17.38 10.28
N ALA A 71 -13.93 -17.37 10.74
CA ALA A 71 -15.09 -17.11 9.88
C ALA A 71 -15.05 -15.72 9.22
N GLN A 72 -14.55 -14.70 9.92
CA GLN A 72 -14.41 -13.33 9.39
C GLN A 72 -13.52 -13.26 8.14
N ALA A 73 -12.59 -14.21 7.95
CA ALA A 73 -11.70 -14.22 6.79
C ALA A 73 -12.44 -14.47 5.46
N LYS A 74 -13.68 -15.00 5.53
CA LYS A 74 -14.56 -15.28 4.40
C LYS A 74 -14.87 -14.01 3.59
N GLU A 75 -14.96 -12.84 4.24
CA GLU A 75 -15.14 -11.53 3.57
C GLU A 75 -14.05 -11.29 2.50
N PHE A 76 -12.83 -11.77 2.74
CA PHE A 76 -11.67 -11.54 1.88
C PHE A 76 -11.36 -12.71 0.95
N GLY A 77 -12.25 -13.71 0.86
CA GLY A 77 -12.05 -14.94 0.08
C GLY A 77 -10.93 -15.83 0.62
N THR A 78 -10.60 -15.71 1.91
CA THR A 78 -9.53 -16.47 2.56
C THR A 78 -10.06 -17.22 3.79
N THR A 79 -9.33 -18.23 4.25
CA THR A 79 -9.69 -18.94 5.49
C THR A 79 -8.89 -18.47 6.70
N GLN A 80 -7.75 -17.82 6.49
CA GLN A 80 -6.77 -17.47 7.51
C GLN A 80 -6.65 -15.96 7.68
N GLY A 81 -6.60 -15.51 8.94
CA GLY A 81 -6.42 -14.11 9.29
C GLY A 81 -6.13 -13.93 10.77
N ARG A 82 -5.74 -12.71 11.18
CA ARG A 82 -5.52 -12.33 12.59
C ARG A 82 -5.89 -10.86 12.83
N TRP A 83 -5.81 -10.44 14.08
CA TRP A 83 -5.95 -9.05 14.53
C TRP A 83 -4.60 -8.52 15.05
N PRO A 84 -3.66 -8.10 14.18
CA PRO A 84 -2.35 -7.62 14.60
C PRO A 84 -2.42 -6.19 15.16
N VAL A 85 -2.98 -6.03 16.37
CA VAL A 85 -3.29 -4.73 17.03
C VAL A 85 -2.11 -3.75 17.00
N LYS A 86 -0.90 -4.21 17.32
CA LYS A 86 0.29 -3.34 17.28
C LYS A 86 0.56 -2.81 15.87
N SER A 87 0.44 -3.65 14.84
CA SER A 87 0.65 -3.21 13.45
C SER A 87 -0.42 -2.24 12.98
N VAL A 88 -1.68 -2.51 13.35
CA VAL A 88 -2.81 -1.63 13.07
C VAL A 88 -2.55 -0.24 13.65
N LYS A 89 -2.19 -0.14 14.94
CA LYS A 89 -1.90 1.15 15.58
C LYS A 89 -0.85 1.98 14.84
N PHE A 90 0.31 1.39 14.53
CA PHE A 90 1.38 2.10 13.80
C PHE A 90 0.96 2.55 12.39
N VAL A 91 0.14 1.74 11.69
CA VAL A 91 -0.38 2.11 10.37
C VAL A 91 -1.41 3.23 10.48
N THR A 92 -2.33 3.16 11.45
CA THR A 92 -3.31 4.22 11.72
C THR A 92 -2.63 5.54 12.04
N ASP A 93 -1.60 5.55 12.89
CA ASP A 93 -0.86 6.76 13.25
C ASP A 93 -0.17 7.39 12.02
N LEU A 94 0.37 6.57 11.11
CA LEU A 94 0.97 7.06 9.86
C LEU A 94 -0.06 7.56 8.85
N LEU A 95 -1.26 6.97 8.82
CA LEU A 95 -2.37 7.46 8.00
C LEU A 95 -2.86 8.82 8.49
N LYS A 96 -3.03 9.00 9.81
CA LYS A 96 -3.35 10.30 10.43
C LYS A 96 -2.30 11.36 10.11
N ASN A 97 -1.02 10.99 10.18
CA ASN A 97 0.05 11.92 9.79
C ASN A 97 -0.04 12.30 8.30
N ALA A 98 -0.32 11.34 7.42
CA ALA A 98 -0.47 11.61 5.98
C ALA A 98 -1.71 12.48 5.68
N GLU A 99 -2.80 12.29 6.42
CA GLU A 99 -4.01 13.09 6.38
C GLU A 99 -3.73 14.54 6.77
N SER A 100 -3.08 14.79 7.92
CA SER A 100 -2.68 16.14 8.32
C SER A 100 -1.74 16.81 7.30
N ASN A 101 -0.85 16.04 6.66
CA ASN A 101 -0.01 16.55 5.58
C ASN A 101 -0.81 16.89 4.31
N ALA A 102 -1.94 16.22 4.06
CA ALA A 102 -2.82 16.48 2.94
C ALA A 102 -3.68 17.74 3.19
N GLU A 103 -4.19 17.89 4.41
CA GLU A 103 -4.90 19.09 4.87
C GLU A 103 -4.00 20.33 4.77
N ALA A 104 -2.75 20.23 5.23
CA ALA A 104 -1.77 21.31 5.12
C ALA A 104 -1.46 21.70 3.66
N LYS A 105 -1.69 20.80 2.70
CA LYS A 105 -1.56 21.04 1.26
C LYS A 105 -2.85 21.53 0.61
N GLY A 106 -3.96 21.61 1.34
CA GLY A 106 -5.27 22.00 0.82
C GLY A 106 -5.91 20.94 -0.10
N LEU A 107 -5.57 19.66 0.05
CA LEU A 107 -6.22 18.57 -0.68
C LEU A 107 -7.57 18.21 -0.07
N ASN A 108 -8.52 17.75 -0.88
CA ASN A 108 -9.81 17.30 -0.37
C ASN A 108 -9.66 15.94 0.36
N VAL A 109 -9.81 15.95 1.69
CA VAL A 109 -9.63 14.77 2.55
C VAL A 109 -10.62 13.64 2.23
N GLU A 110 -11.84 13.98 1.80
CA GLU A 110 -12.91 13.01 1.52
C GLU A 110 -12.62 12.15 0.29
N GLU A 111 -11.87 12.71 -0.66
CA GLU A 111 -11.50 12.06 -1.92
C GLU A 111 -10.14 11.37 -1.86
N LEU A 112 -9.43 11.48 -0.73
CA LEU A 112 -8.15 10.80 -0.54
C LEU A 112 -8.34 9.29 -0.48
N TYR A 113 -7.46 8.60 -1.20
CA TYR A 113 -7.30 7.15 -1.11
C TYR A 113 -5.83 6.78 -0.96
N ILE A 114 -5.61 5.59 -0.42
CA ILE A 114 -4.26 5.05 -0.18
C ILE A 114 -3.70 4.52 -1.51
N SER A 115 -3.04 5.37 -2.28
CA SER A 115 -2.42 5.01 -3.56
C SER A 115 -1.32 3.96 -3.42
N SER A 116 -0.43 4.16 -2.44
CA SER A 116 0.69 3.28 -2.18
C SER A 116 0.97 3.22 -0.69
N ILE A 117 1.14 2.01 -0.21
CA ILE A 117 1.64 1.72 1.13
C ILE A 117 2.66 0.60 1.00
N VAL A 118 3.88 0.87 1.48
CA VAL A 118 5.01 -0.05 1.35
C VAL A 118 5.58 -0.29 2.73
N VAL A 119 5.81 -1.57 3.04
CA VAL A 119 6.43 -2.00 4.28
C VAL A 119 7.69 -2.78 3.93
N ASN A 120 8.83 -2.30 4.43
CA ASN A 120 10.15 -2.90 4.23
C ASN A 120 10.74 -3.35 5.57
N GLN A 121 11.70 -4.28 5.52
CA GLN A 121 12.42 -4.73 6.70
C GLN A 121 13.40 -3.67 7.18
N ALA A 122 13.42 -3.40 8.47
CA ALA A 122 14.45 -2.59 9.11
C ALA A 122 15.53 -3.49 9.74
N PRO A 123 16.73 -2.94 10.06
CA PRO A 123 17.78 -3.69 10.73
C PRO A 123 17.30 -4.41 11.99
N LYS A 124 17.62 -5.70 12.07
CA LYS A 124 17.18 -6.56 13.16
C LYS A 124 17.90 -6.19 14.45
N HIS A 125 17.14 -6.09 15.54
CA HIS A 125 17.72 -5.89 16.87
C HIS A 125 18.06 -7.25 17.48
N ARG A 126 19.34 -7.49 17.78
CA ARG A 126 19.82 -8.79 18.23
C ARG A 126 19.89 -8.85 19.75
N ARG A 127 19.28 -9.90 20.31
CA ARG A 127 19.46 -10.36 21.69
C ARG A 127 19.97 -11.80 21.68
N ARG A 128 20.36 -12.30 22.86
CA ARG A 128 20.75 -13.70 23.07
C ARG A 128 19.62 -14.47 23.76
N THR A 129 19.49 -15.75 23.43
CA THR A 129 18.68 -16.71 24.16
C THR A 129 19.56 -17.90 24.51
N TYR A 130 19.67 -18.18 25.81
CA TYR A 130 20.37 -19.35 26.33
C TYR A 130 19.53 -20.61 26.11
N ARG A 131 20.18 -21.71 25.71
CA ARG A 131 19.56 -22.99 25.37
C ARG A 131 20.29 -24.13 26.09
N ALA A 132 19.65 -25.29 26.11
CA ALA A 132 20.20 -26.50 26.72
C ALA A 132 21.64 -26.80 26.26
N HIS A 133 22.43 -27.32 27.21
CA HIS A 133 23.86 -27.64 27.06
C HIS A 133 24.74 -26.42 26.71
N GLY A 134 24.47 -25.26 27.33
CA GLY A 134 25.32 -24.07 27.18
C GLY A 134 25.26 -23.36 25.82
N ARG A 135 24.33 -23.74 24.93
CA ARG A 135 24.19 -23.14 23.60
C ARG A 135 23.60 -21.73 23.68
N ILE A 136 24.03 -20.84 22.79
CA ILE A 136 23.49 -19.48 22.66
C ILE A 136 22.95 -19.27 21.25
N ASN A 137 21.65 -19.02 21.15
CA ASN A 137 20.98 -18.70 19.88
C ASN A 137 20.62 -17.20 19.81
N PRO A 138 20.52 -16.63 18.60
CA PRO A 138 20.05 -15.26 18.45
C PRO A 138 18.52 -15.17 18.65
N PHE A 139 18.09 -14.15 19.36
CA PHE A 139 16.68 -13.75 19.45
C PHE A 139 16.55 -12.35 18.87
N MET A 140 15.97 -12.26 17.68
CA MET A 140 15.97 -11.02 16.90
C MET A 140 14.58 -10.43 16.78
N CYS A 141 14.45 -9.12 17.03
CA CYS A 141 13.27 -8.39 16.59
C CYS A 141 13.36 -8.14 15.07
N SER A 142 12.22 -8.20 14.38
CA SER A 142 12.10 -7.87 12.94
C SER A 142 11.30 -6.57 12.77
N PRO A 143 11.92 -5.40 13.01
CA PRO A 143 11.29 -4.08 12.85
C PRO A 143 11.00 -3.77 11.38
N SER A 144 10.25 -2.70 11.13
CA SER A 144 9.87 -2.28 9.78
C SER A 144 10.10 -0.80 9.50
N HIS A 145 10.26 -0.49 8.21
CA HIS A 145 10.06 0.83 7.64
C HIS A 145 8.69 0.82 6.94
N ILE A 146 7.88 1.85 7.16
CA ILE A 146 6.57 1.99 6.54
C ILE A 146 6.55 3.33 5.80
N GLU A 147 6.09 3.29 4.55
CA GLU A 147 5.93 4.46 3.69
C GLU A 147 4.51 4.48 3.17
N VAL A 148 3.84 5.63 3.26
CA VAL A 148 2.46 5.83 2.81
C VAL A 148 2.41 7.01 1.85
N VAL A 149 1.63 6.86 0.78
CA VAL A 149 1.28 7.92 -0.16
C VAL A 149 -0.23 7.94 -0.30
N LEU A 150 -0.83 9.07 0.05
CA LEU A 150 -2.22 9.39 -0.22
C LEU A 150 -2.29 10.23 -1.50
N THR A 151 -3.30 9.99 -2.32
CA THR A 151 -3.58 10.80 -3.50
C THR A 151 -5.06 11.11 -3.55
N GLU A 152 -5.39 12.28 -4.06
CA GLU A 152 -6.75 12.62 -4.46
C GLU A 152 -7.13 11.82 -5.71
N LYS A 153 -8.39 11.41 -5.81
CA LYS A 153 -8.89 10.68 -6.98
C LYS A 153 -9.41 11.66 -8.02
N ASP A 154 -8.81 11.68 -9.20
CA ASP A 154 -9.36 12.45 -10.33
C ASP A 154 -10.67 11.81 -10.82
N GLU A 155 -11.74 12.59 -10.94
CA GLU A 155 -13.05 12.09 -11.39
C GLU A 155 -13.07 11.71 -12.88
N VAL A 156 -12.29 12.42 -13.72
CA VAL A 156 -12.29 12.25 -15.17
C VAL A 156 -10.86 11.97 -15.64
N VAL A 157 -10.61 10.74 -16.07
CA VAL A 157 -9.37 10.40 -16.79
C VAL A 157 -9.61 10.69 -18.27
N PRO A 158 -8.84 11.58 -18.91
CA PRO A 158 -8.97 11.83 -20.34
C PRO A 158 -8.69 10.54 -21.10
N ARG A 159 -9.48 10.27 -22.15
CA ARG A 159 -9.26 9.14 -23.03
C ARG A 159 -7.86 9.28 -23.64
N ALA A 160 -7.06 8.22 -23.59
CA ALA A 160 -5.76 8.21 -24.23
C ALA A 160 -5.91 8.52 -25.72
N ASP A 161 -5.05 9.39 -26.24
CA ASP A 161 -4.96 9.65 -27.67
C ASP A 161 -4.38 8.42 -28.38
N ASP A 162 -5.27 7.51 -28.79
CA ASP A 162 -4.93 6.44 -29.71
C ASP A 162 -4.65 7.07 -31.08
N LYS A 163 -3.41 7.54 -31.31
CA LYS A 163 -2.92 7.79 -32.67
C LYS A 163 -2.83 6.45 -33.38
N LYS A 164 -3.97 5.96 -33.89
CA LYS A 164 -4.04 4.81 -34.79
C LYS A 164 -3.21 5.17 -36.01
N VAL A 165 -2.00 4.63 -36.10
CA VAL A 165 -1.19 4.71 -37.32
C VAL A 165 -1.92 3.89 -38.38
N VAL A 166 -2.64 4.58 -39.27
CA VAL A 166 -3.31 3.93 -40.40
C VAL A 166 -2.24 3.44 -41.37
N LYS A 167 -1.98 2.13 -41.39
CA LYS A 167 -1.13 1.52 -42.43
C LYS A 167 -1.90 1.52 -43.74
N LEU A 168 -1.50 2.38 -44.67
CA LEU A 168 -2.08 2.46 -46.00
C LEU A 168 -1.52 1.35 -46.91
N ASN A 169 -2.37 0.71 -47.72
CA ASN A 169 -1.93 -0.24 -48.74
C ASN A 169 -1.29 0.51 -49.93
N ALA A 170 -0.45 -0.15 -50.73
CA ALA A 170 0.26 0.43 -51.89
C ALA A 170 -0.68 1.17 -52.86
N ARG A 171 -1.90 0.66 -53.08
CA ARG A 171 -2.95 1.35 -53.87
C ARG A 171 -3.41 2.66 -53.25
N GLN A 172 -3.56 2.70 -51.92
CA GLN A 172 -3.99 3.89 -51.20
C GLN A 172 -2.87 4.95 -51.15
N LEU A 173 -1.61 4.51 -51.01
CA LEU A 173 -0.42 5.37 -51.11
C LEU A 173 -0.31 6.00 -52.51
N ALA A 174 -0.45 5.20 -53.57
CA ALA A 174 -0.41 5.69 -54.95
C ALA A 174 -1.56 6.68 -55.25
N ARG A 175 -2.77 6.41 -54.74
CA ARG A 175 -3.92 7.32 -54.86
C ARG A 175 -3.66 8.67 -54.18
N ASN A 176 -3.15 8.64 -52.95
CA ASN A 176 -2.85 9.86 -52.19
C ASN A 176 -1.72 10.67 -52.86
N ALA A 177 -0.67 10.00 -53.37
CA ALA A 177 0.42 10.65 -54.10
C ALA A 177 -0.05 11.30 -55.41
N ARG A 178 -1.05 10.71 -56.09
CA ARG A 178 -1.65 11.29 -57.30
C ARG A 178 -2.51 12.52 -56.98
N LEU A 179 -3.29 12.46 -55.91
CA LEU A 179 -4.12 13.58 -55.45
C LEU A 179 -3.28 14.76 -54.93
N ALA A 180 -2.12 14.50 -54.33
CA ALA A 180 -1.23 15.56 -53.83
C ALA A 180 -0.43 16.30 -54.92
N ARG A 181 -0.47 15.82 -56.17
CA ARG A 181 0.22 16.42 -57.33
C ARG A 181 -0.71 17.25 -58.23
N ALA A 182 -2.01 17.23 -57.96
CA ALA A 182 -3.01 18.07 -58.61
C ALA A 182 -3.21 19.34 -57.76
#